data_AF-A0AA45L2M4-F1
#
_entry.id   AF-A0AA45L2M4-F1
#
_cell.length_a   1.000
_cell.length_b   1.000
_cell.length_c   1.000
_cell.angle_alpha   90.00
_cell.angle_beta   90.00
_cell.angle_gamma   90.00
#
_symmetry.space_group_name_H-M   'P 1'
#
loop_
_entity.id
_entity.type
_entity.pdbx_description
1 polymer ?
#
loop_
_entity_poly.entity_id
_entity_poly.type
_entity_poly.pdbx_seq_one_letter_code
_entity_poly.pdbx_strand_id
1 'polypeptide(L)'
;MKRLGIALLALGFLLTGCSSEWQGEVRYKVLSLHESYESIPGSVKPAYARLEIDGAEPRGTVEPVSPAVADLDKLPEGVAVGDVVVCPVRQHDENSYDGKGTEVTVGPCTAA
;
A
#
# COMPACT_ATOMS: atom_id res chain seq x y z
N MET A 1 31.79 20.94 -19.25
CA MET A 1 30.96 19.72 -19.18
C MET A 1 29.61 20.08 -18.59
N LYS A 2 28.55 20.11 -19.40
CA LYS A 2 27.19 20.49 -18.98
C LYS A 2 26.64 19.40 -18.06
N ARG A 3 26.39 19.73 -16.79
CA ARG A 3 25.67 18.86 -15.86
C ARG A 3 24.19 18.90 -16.25
N LEU A 4 23.69 17.85 -16.89
CA LEU A 4 22.25 17.65 -17.06
C LEU A 4 21.68 17.35 -15.68
N GLY A 5 21.14 18.37 -15.01
CA GLY A 5 20.23 18.19 -13.89
C GLY A 5 18.95 17.56 -14.44
N ILE A 6 18.75 16.28 -14.15
CA ILE A 6 17.49 15.59 -14.42
C ILE A 6 16.46 16.24 -13.50
N ALA A 7 15.63 17.12 -14.06
CA ALA A 7 14.42 17.56 -13.42
C ALA A 7 13.52 16.34 -13.28
N LEU A 8 13.37 15.84 -12.05
CA LEU A 8 12.35 14.88 -11.69
C LEU A 8 10.99 15.55 -11.96
N LEU A 9 10.41 15.21 -13.10
CA LEU A 9 9.03 15.56 -13.45
C LEU A 9 8.13 14.86 -12.43
N ALA A 10 7.74 15.59 -11.39
CA ALA A 10 6.57 15.26 -10.59
C ALA A 10 5.33 15.39 -11.50
N LEU A 11 5.07 14.35 -12.29
CA LEU A 11 3.79 14.13 -12.97
C LEU A 11 2.78 13.65 -11.91
N GLY A 12 2.45 14.55 -10.99
CA GLY A 12 1.29 14.38 -10.12
C GLY A 12 0.04 14.54 -10.97
N PHE A 13 -0.53 13.42 -11.42
CA PHE A 13 -1.88 13.40 -11.97
C PHE A 13 -2.84 13.90 -10.87
N LEU A 14 -3.27 15.15 -10.99
CA LEU A 14 -4.43 15.68 -10.29
C LEU A 14 -5.66 15.00 -10.88
N LEU A 15 -6.12 13.89 -10.29
CA LEU A 15 -7.36 13.23 -10.65
C LEU A 15 -8.29 13.19 -9.44
N THR A 16 -9.12 14.22 -9.38
CA THR A 16 -10.51 14.23 -8.91
C THR A 16 -10.88 13.23 -7.80
N GLY A 17 -10.74 13.64 -6.54
CA GLY A 17 -11.47 13.04 -5.43
C GLY A 17 -12.96 13.38 -5.54
N CYS A 18 -13.73 12.49 -6.16
CA CYS A 18 -15.18 12.40 -5.98
C CYS A 18 -15.46 11.16 -5.13
N SER A 19 -15.41 11.39 -3.81
CA SER A 19 -15.90 10.67 -2.61
C SER A 19 -15.97 9.15 -2.50
N SER A 20 -15.73 8.34 -3.52
CA SER A 20 -15.85 6.87 -3.42
C SER A 20 -14.62 6.10 -3.86
N GLU A 21 -13.61 6.75 -4.45
CA GLU A 21 -12.42 6.06 -4.93
C GLU A 21 -11.16 6.89 -4.68
N TRP A 22 -10.08 6.20 -4.36
CA TRP A 22 -8.75 6.79 -4.29
C TRP A 22 -7.70 5.80 -4.80
N GLN A 23 -6.67 6.30 -5.50
CA GLN A 23 -5.50 5.51 -5.87
C GLN A 23 -4.22 6.33 -5.75
N GLY A 24 -3.13 5.70 -5.32
CA GLY A 24 -1.83 6.36 -5.23
C GLY A 24 -0.69 5.40 -4.88
N GLU A 25 0.54 5.89 -5.02
CA GLU A 25 1.74 5.21 -4.55
C GLU A 25 2.02 5.63 -3.10
N VAL A 26 2.23 4.67 -2.21
CA VAL A 26 2.49 4.90 -0.79
C VAL A 26 3.82 4.26 -0.40
N ARG A 27 4.67 5.03 0.30
CA ARG A 27 5.91 4.52 0.89
C ARG A 27 5.59 3.90 2.25
N TYR A 28 5.99 2.66 2.45
CA TYR A 28 5.79 1.93 3.69
C TYR A 28 7.11 1.39 4.22
N LYS A 29 7.29 1.47 5.54
CA LYS A 29 8.29 0.71 6.27
C LYS A 29 7.73 -0.65 6.69
N VAL A 30 8.51 -1.70 6.48
CA VAL A 30 8.18 -3.07 6.91
C VAL A 30 8.39 -3.20 8.41
N LEU A 31 7.32 -3.46 9.16
CA LEU A 31 7.37 -3.60 10.62
C LEU A 31 7.58 -5.03 11.09
N SER A 32 6.90 -5.99 10.45
CA SER A 32 7.02 -7.40 10.78
C SER A 32 6.69 -8.26 9.57
N LEU A 33 7.27 -9.46 9.55
CA LEU A 33 7.01 -10.51 8.57
C LEU A 33 6.36 -11.68 9.31
N HIS A 34 5.31 -12.24 8.73
CA HIS A 34 4.56 -13.36 9.27
C HIS A 34 4.51 -14.46 8.22
N GLU A 35 4.85 -15.68 8.64
CA GLU A 35 4.73 -16.87 7.80
C GLU A 35 3.25 -17.22 7.56
N SER A 36 3.00 -18.05 6.54
CA SER A 36 1.68 -18.63 6.32
C SER A 36 1.25 -19.42 7.54
N TYR A 37 -0.02 -19.30 7.92
CA TYR A 37 -0.54 -19.97 9.11
C TYR A 37 -1.96 -20.48 8.87
N GLU A 38 -2.34 -21.53 9.57
CA GLU A 38 -3.70 -22.05 9.53
C GLU A 38 -4.57 -21.27 10.51
N SER A 39 -5.57 -20.54 10.01
CA SER A 39 -6.45 -19.74 10.87
C SER A 39 -7.58 -20.55 11.49
N ILE A 40 -8.08 -21.54 10.74
CA ILE A 40 -9.04 -22.56 11.16
C ILE A 40 -8.71 -23.85 10.40
N PRO A 41 -9.12 -25.03 10.89
CA PRO A 41 -8.85 -26.30 10.23
C PRO A 41 -9.19 -26.27 8.73
N GLY A 42 -8.19 -26.50 7.87
CA GLY A 42 -8.31 -26.50 6.41
C GLY A 42 -8.23 -25.12 5.73
N SER A 43 -8.03 -24.02 6.48
CA SER A 43 -7.90 -22.66 5.92
C SER A 43 -6.54 -22.06 6.23
N VAL A 44 -5.65 -22.13 5.24
CA VAL A 44 -4.32 -21.52 5.30
C VAL A 44 -4.38 -20.06 4.84
N LYS A 45 -3.90 -19.16 5.68
CA LYS A 45 -3.66 -17.76 5.33
C LYS A 45 -2.24 -17.61 4.74
N PRO A 46 -2.07 -16.81 3.68
CA PRO A 46 -0.76 -16.57 3.10
C PRO A 46 0.16 -15.88 4.09
N ALA A 47 1.47 -15.99 3.84
CA ALA A 47 2.46 -15.19 4.55
C ALA A 47 2.23 -13.70 4.21
N TYR A 48 2.39 -12.82 5.20
CA TYR A 48 2.13 -11.39 5.04
C TYR A 48 3.09 -10.52 5.85
N ALA A 49 3.20 -9.25 5.47
CA ALA A 49 3.92 -8.23 6.22
C ALA A 49 2.95 -7.23 6.84
N ARG A 50 3.30 -6.70 8.02
CA ARG A 50 2.71 -5.46 8.53
C ARG A 50 3.54 -4.28 8.07
N LEU A 51 2.86 -3.27 7.58
CA LEU A 51 3.43 -2.07 6.97
C LEU A 51 2.95 -0.84 7.73
N GLU A 52 3.84 0.11 7.93
CA GLU A 52 3.53 1.44 8.47
C GLU A 52 4.04 2.50 7.52
N ILE A 53 3.30 3.59 7.36
CA ILE A 53 3.66 4.63 6.42
C ILE A 53 5.03 5.25 6.75
N ASP A 54 5.90 5.35 5.73
CA ASP A 54 7.18 6.06 5.80
C ASP A 54 6.96 7.51 5.33
N GLY A 55 6.49 8.36 6.25
CA GLY A 55 6.25 9.78 6.00
C GLY A 55 4.86 10.23 6.42
N ALA A 56 4.25 11.10 5.62
CA ALA A 56 2.93 11.66 5.90
C ALA A 56 1.82 10.88 5.16
N GLU A 57 0.67 10.72 5.83
CA GLU A 57 -0.54 10.14 5.25
C GLU A 57 -0.93 10.85 3.94
N PRO A 58 -1.21 10.12 2.84
CA PRO A 58 -1.66 10.73 1.60
C PRO A 58 -2.98 11.48 1.83
N ARG A 59 -3.11 12.65 1.23
CA ARG A 59 -4.35 13.43 1.33
C ARG A 59 -5.40 12.89 0.38
N GLY A 60 -6.66 13.00 0.80
CA GLY A 60 -7.81 12.64 -0.03
C GLY A 60 -8.05 11.15 -0.17
N THR A 61 -7.39 10.32 0.67
CA THR A 61 -7.80 8.94 0.88
C THR A 61 -9.23 8.90 1.41
N VAL A 62 -9.94 7.83 1.09
CA VAL A 62 -11.29 7.56 1.60
C VAL A 62 -11.20 7.26 3.11
N GLU A 63 -10.25 6.40 3.48
CA GLU A 63 -9.91 6.04 4.86
C GLU A 63 -8.38 6.07 5.06
N PRO A 64 -7.87 6.05 6.30
CA PRO A 64 -6.44 5.88 6.53
C PRO A 64 -5.88 4.63 5.86
N VAL A 65 -4.75 4.75 5.16
CA VAL A 65 -4.04 3.65 4.47
C VAL A 65 -2.92 3.04 5.33
N SER A 66 -2.84 3.43 6.61
CA SER A 66 -1.86 2.93 7.59
C SER A 66 -2.56 2.64 8.93
N PRO A 67 -2.23 1.52 9.62
CA PRO A 67 -1.31 0.46 9.19
C PRO A 67 -1.88 -0.36 8.03
N ALA A 68 -1.00 -0.91 7.19
CA ALA A 68 -1.36 -1.75 6.06
C ALA A 68 -0.85 -3.19 6.20
N VAL A 69 -1.46 -4.10 5.44
CA VAL A 69 -1.02 -5.49 5.30
C VAL A 69 -0.82 -5.79 3.83
N ALA A 70 0.29 -6.44 3.49
CA ALA A 70 0.56 -6.95 2.16
C ALA A 70 1.00 -8.41 2.24
N ASP A 71 0.50 -9.25 1.35
CA ASP A 71 1.00 -10.61 1.18
C ASP A 71 2.50 -10.55 0.79
N LEU A 72 3.32 -11.51 1.27
CA LEU A 72 4.77 -11.46 1.01
C LEU A 72 5.13 -11.61 -0.47
N ASP A 73 4.26 -12.22 -1.28
CA ASP A 73 4.44 -12.35 -2.73
C ASP A 73 4.27 -11.02 -3.49
N LYS A 74 3.69 -10.01 -2.83
CA LYS A 74 3.60 -8.63 -3.34
C LYS A 74 4.81 -7.80 -2.96
N LEU A 75 5.72 -8.30 -2.11
CA LEU A 75 6.92 -7.57 -1.71
C LEU A 75 8.13 -7.98 -2.56
N PRO A 76 9.18 -7.13 -2.63
CA PRO A 76 10.45 -7.51 -3.24
C PRO A 76 11.05 -8.76 -2.59
N GLU A 77 11.73 -9.58 -3.38
CA GLU A 77 12.46 -10.74 -2.86
C GLU A 77 13.53 -10.30 -1.84
N GLY A 78 13.63 -11.03 -0.72
CA GLY A 78 14.61 -10.75 0.31
C GLY A 78 14.30 -9.56 1.22
N VAL A 79 13.09 -8.99 1.14
CA VAL A 79 12.64 -7.90 2.01
C VAL A 79 12.80 -8.26 3.50
N ALA A 80 13.30 -7.31 4.29
CA ALA A 80 13.52 -7.45 5.71
C ALA A 80 12.72 -6.43 6.53
N VAL A 81 12.57 -6.70 7.83
CA VAL A 81 12.03 -5.72 8.77
C VAL A 81 12.92 -4.48 8.81
N GLY A 82 12.30 -3.32 8.68
CA GLY A 82 12.98 -2.02 8.61
C GLY A 82 13.19 -1.49 7.20
N ASP A 83 13.06 -2.32 6.17
CA ASP A 83 13.14 -1.88 4.78
C ASP A 83 11.97 -0.95 4.43
N VAL A 84 12.20 -0.07 3.47
CA VAL A 84 11.16 0.77 2.88
C VAL A 84 10.82 0.26 1.49
N VAL A 85 9.52 0.14 1.23
CA VAL A 85 8.94 -0.28 -0.05
C VAL A 85 7.94 0.76 -0.54
N VAL A 86 7.77 0.86 -1.85
CA VAL A 86 6.73 1.68 -2.47
C VAL A 86 5.66 0.76 -3.03
N CYS A 87 4.42 0.96 -2.62
CA CYS A 87 3.30 0.12 -3.02
C CYS A 87 2.19 0.95 -3.68
N PRO A 88 1.64 0.52 -4.83
CA PRO A 88 0.39 1.05 -5.34
C PRO A 88 -0.76 0.63 -4.41
N VAL A 89 -1.54 1.60 -3.94
CA VAL A 89 -2.71 1.39 -3.09
C VAL A 89 -3.95 1.91 -3.80
N ARG A 90 -5.03 1.14 -3.73
CA ARG A 90 -6.36 1.54 -4.19
C ARG A 90 -7.36 1.44 -3.03
N GLN A 91 -8.24 2.42 -2.94
CA GLN A 91 -9.40 2.41 -2.06
C GLN A 91 -10.66 2.57 -2.89
N HIS A 92 -11.67 1.77 -2.57
CA HIS A 92 -13.01 1.88 -3.13
C HIS A 92 -14.01 1.80 -1.99
N ASP A 93 -14.83 2.84 -1.86
CA ASP A 93 -16.01 2.86 -1.01
C ASP A 93 -17.18 2.31 -1.81
N GLU A 94 -17.61 1.08 -1.50
CA GLU A 94 -18.90 0.57 -1.97
C GLU A 94 -20.01 1.28 -1.17
N ASN A 95 -20.27 2.55 -1.51
CA ASN A 95 -21.29 3.46 -1.00
C ASN A 95 -22.43 2.74 -0.23
N SER A 96 -22.27 2.58 1.08
CA SER A 96 -22.89 1.45 1.77
C SER A 96 -24.33 1.72 2.24
N TYR A 97 -25.29 1.44 1.37
CA TYR A 97 -26.67 1.14 1.79
C TYR A 97 -26.77 -0.26 2.44
N ASP A 98 -25.70 -1.07 2.33
CA ASP A 98 -25.57 -2.45 2.80
C ASP A 98 -24.54 -2.64 3.95
N GLY A 99 -23.87 -1.58 4.39
CA GLY A 99 -22.95 -1.57 5.54
C GLY A 99 -21.56 -2.16 5.28
N LYS A 100 -21.13 -2.31 4.03
CA LYS A 100 -19.74 -2.67 3.72
C LYS A 100 -18.81 -1.45 3.86
N GLY A 101 -17.69 -1.62 4.56
CA GLY A 101 -16.69 -0.57 4.71
C GLY A 101 -15.81 -0.38 3.46
N THR A 102 -14.89 0.58 3.53
CA THR A 102 -13.92 0.85 2.45
C THR A 102 -13.07 -0.38 2.14
N GLU A 103 -13.02 -0.79 0.88
CA GLU A 103 -12.10 -1.82 0.42
C GLU A 103 -10.73 -1.18 0.15
N VAL A 104 -9.66 -1.72 0.76
CA VAL A 104 -8.28 -1.28 0.55
C VAL A 104 -7.48 -2.40 -0.10
N THR A 105 -6.91 -2.14 -1.27
CA THR A 105 -6.06 -3.09 -2.00
C THR A 105 -4.64 -2.56 -2.10
N VAL A 106 -3.69 -3.33 -1.58
CA VAL A 106 -2.24 -3.13 -1.81
C VAL A 106 -1.82 -4.01 -3.00
N GLY A 107 -1.24 -3.39 -4.02
CA GLY A 107 -0.67 -4.07 -5.19
C GLY A 107 0.80 -4.46 -5.01
N PRO A 108 1.48 -4.91 -6.09
CA PRO A 108 2.88 -5.30 -6.05
C PRO A 108 3.79 -4.11 -5.71
N CYS A 109 4.55 -4.24 -4.63
CA CYS A 109 5.46 -3.24 -4.13
C CYS A 109 6.84 -3.35 -4.80
N THR A 110 7.59 -2.26 -4.72
CA THR A 110 8.98 -2.17 -5.21
C THR A 110 9.91 -1.67 -4.10
N ALA A 111 11.20 -1.98 -4.19
CA ALA A 111 12.20 -1.42 -3.28
C ALA A 111 12.28 0.11 -3.48
N ALA A 112 12.36 0.85 -2.38
CA ALA A 112 12.15 2.31 -2.35
C ALA A 112 13.42 3.17 -2.45
#